data_AF-A0A6J1W6I1-F1
#
_entry.id   AF-A0A6J1W6I1-F1
#
_cell.length_a   1.000
_cell.length_b   1.000
_cell.length_c   1.000
_cell.angle_alpha   90.00
_cell.angle_beta   90.00
_cell.angle_gamma   90.00
#
_symmetry.space_group_name_H-M   'P 1'
#
loop_
_entity.id
_entity.type
_entity.pdbx_description
1 polymer ?
#
loop_
_entity_poly.entity_id
_entity_poly.type
_entity_poly.pdbx_seq_one_letter_code
_entity_poly.pdbx_strand_id
1 'polypeptide(L)'
;SDLWSLGITAIEMAEGAPPLCDMHPMRALFLIPRNPSPKLKSRKWSKKFLNFVDSCLVKNYMHRPVTETLLKHSFIRDMQNERQVRILLKDHLDRTRKKKGEKDETEYEYSGSEEEGDELNEDEGEPSSIVNLPGESTLRREFLRLQQENKSRSDPPCLQPLQHQQQKHQENYKRQLLEERQKRIVEQKLQRKKLED
;
A
#
# COMPACT_ATOMS: atom_id res chain seq x y z
N SER A 1 4.90 21.69 5.73
CA SER A 1 6.19 22.41 5.84
C SER A 1 7.28 21.49 5.36
N ASP A 2 8.04 21.95 4.38
CA ASP A 2 8.92 21.12 3.54
C ASP A 2 10.13 20.55 4.30
N LEU A 3 10.62 21.27 5.32
CA LEU A 3 11.75 20.82 6.14
C LEU A 3 11.44 19.57 6.96
N TRP A 4 10.18 19.37 7.35
CA TRP A 4 9.79 18.10 7.99
C TRP A 4 9.87 16.96 6.99
N SER A 5 9.30 17.15 5.80
CA SER A 5 9.36 16.15 4.73
C SER A 5 10.81 15.82 4.37
N LEU A 6 11.71 16.82 4.33
CA LEU A 6 13.15 16.61 4.16
C LEU A 6 13.74 15.72 5.25
N GLY A 7 13.40 15.94 6.52
CA GLY A 7 13.83 15.10 7.63
C GLY A 7 13.34 13.65 7.50
N ILE A 8 12.09 13.47 7.03
CA ILE A 8 11.52 12.14 6.75
C ILE A 8 12.25 11.46 5.59
N THR A 9 12.48 12.16 4.49
CA THR A 9 13.26 11.64 3.34
C THR A 9 14.70 11.31 3.73
N ALA A 10 15.31 12.08 4.63
CA ALA A 10 16.64 11.76 5.15
C ALA A 10 16.64 10.44 5.93
N ILE A 11 15.60 10.16 6.73
CA ILE A 11 15.42 8.86 7.39
C ILE A 11 15.19 7.76 6.36
N GLU A 12 14.35 8.00 5.36
CA GLU A 12 14.05 7.04 4.28
C GLU A 12 15.32 6.64 3.51
N MET A 13 16.18 7.58 3.14
CA MET A 13 17.46 7.27 2.48
C MET A 13 18.41 6.46 3.39
N ALA A 14 18.29 6.62 4.70
CA ALA A 14 19.15 5.94 5.68
C ALA A 14 18.64 4.52 6.03
N GLU A 15 17.33 4.33 6.16
CA GLU A 15 16.69 3.09 6.60
C GLU A 15 16.00 2.30 5.48
N GLY A 16 15.88 2.89 4.28
CA GLY A 16 15.23 2.31 3.10
C GLY A 16 13.71 2.54 3.03
N ALA A 17 13.10 3.06 4.09
CA ALA A 17 11.67 3.37 4.14
C ALA A 17 11.39 4.50 5.14
N PRO A 18 10.31 5.29 4.95
CA PRO A 18 9.93 6.32 5.89
C PRO A 18 9.36 5.72 7.19
N PRO A 19 9.36 6.46 8.31
CA PRO A 19 8.72 6.02 9.53
C PRO A 19 7.24 5.69 9.31
N LEU A 20 6.75 4.62 9.94
CA LEU A 20 5.36 4.14 9.86
C LEU A 20 4.93 3.62 8.47
N CYS A 21 5.88 3.27 7.58
CA CYS A 21 5.59 2.74 6.24
C CYS A 21 4.71 1.49 6.23
N ASP A 22 4.83 0.61 7.24
CA ASP A 22 4.10 -0.68 7.30
C ASP A 22 2.65 -0.53 7.77
N MET A 23 2.21 0.68 8.12
CA MET A 23 0.88 0.94 8.66
C MET A 23 -0.05 1.50 7.58
N HIS A 24 -1.36 1.25 7.72
CA HIS A 24 -2.37 1.88 6.87
C HIS A 24 -2.26 3.42 6.95
N PRO A 25 -2.29 4.16 5.81
CA PRO A 25 -2.03 5.60 5.78
C PRO A 25 -2.94 6.40 6.71
N MET A 26 -4.22 6.01 6.81
CA MET A 26 -5.17 6.64 7.74
C MET A 26 -4.73 6.55 9.21
N ARG A 27 -4.04 5.46 9.60
CA ARG A 27 -3.51 5.31 10.96
C ARG A 27 -2.29 6.21 11.18
N ALA A 28 -1.42 6.35 10.17
CA ALA A 28 -0.26 7.22 10.24
C ALA A 28 -0.66 8.68 10.47
N LEU A 29 -1.74 9.15 9.82
CA LEU A 29 -2.27 10.51 10.02
C LEU A 29 -2.57 10.83 11.49
N PHE A 30 -3.07 9.88 12.27
CA PHE A 30 -3.36 10.08 13.69
C PHE A 30 -2.13 9.96 14.59
N LEU A 31 -1.13 9.18 14.16
CA LEU A 31 0.09 8.92 14.92
C LEU A 31 1.13 10.02 14.77
N ILE A 32 1.30 10.61 13.57
CA ILE A 32 2.27 11.68 13.30
C ILE A 32 2.17 12.84 14.32
N PRO A 33 0.99 13.43 14.59
CA PRO A 33 0.90 14.53 15.57
C PRO A 33 1.00 14.04 17.02
N ARG A 34 0.69 12.78 17.34
CA ARG A 34 0.68 12.24 18.71
C ARG A 34 2.04 11.74 19.17
N ASN A 35 2.72 10.98 18.32
CA ASN A 35 4.00 10.37 18.62
C ASN A 35 5.09 11.44 18.79
N PRO A 36 6.17 11.12 19.52
CA PRO A 36 7.37 11.94 19.49
C PRO A 36 7.95 11.99 18.07
N SER A 37 8.80 13.00 17.82
CA SER A 37 9.51 13.12 16.55
C SER A 37 10.25 11.83 16.20
N PRO A 38 10.13 11.33 14.96
CA PRO A 38 10.86 10.15 14.52
C PRO A 38 12.37 10.33 14.69
N LYS A 39 13.07 9.24 15.01
CA LYS A 39 14.53 9.21 15.13
C LYS A 39 15.06 7.99 14.40
N LEU A 40 16.31 8.08 13.94
CA LEU A 40 17.03 6.94 13.37
C LEU A 40 17.17 5.84 14.44
N LYS A 41 16.81 4.61 14.07
CA LYS A 41 16.80 3.45 14.99
C LYS A 41 18.21 2.99 15.37
N SER A 42 19.15 3.12 14.43
CA SER A 42 20.52 2.66 14.62
C SER A 42 21.45 3.77 15.09
N ARG A 43 22.37 3.43 16.01
CA ARG A 43 23.44 4.35 16.46
C ARG A 43 24.67 4.38 15.54
N LYS A 44 24.65 3.66 14.42
CA LYS A 44 25.76 3.62 13.44
C LYS A 44 26.00 4.96 12.73
N TRP A 45 25.02 5.86 12.80
CA TRP A 45 25.02 7.15 12.10
C TRP A 45 25.86 8.19 12.82
N SER A 46 26.49 9.09 12.06
CA SER A 46 27.30 10.16 12.62
C SER A 46 26.45 11.12 13.47
N LYS A 47 27.04 11.68 14.52
CA LYS A 47 26.37 12.66 15.38
C LYS A 47 25.91 13.90 14.59
N LYS A 48 26.68 14.31 13.56
CA LYS A 48 26.28 15.39 12.64
C LYS A 48 24.98 15.05 11.90
N PHE A 49 24.83 13.82 11.42
CA PHE A 49 23.61 13.40 10.72
C PHE A 49 22.40 13.30 11.66
N LEU A 50 22.58 12.73 12.86
CA LEU A 50 21.52 12.66 13.88
C LEU A 50 21.00 14.07 14.24
N ASN A 51 21.90 15.02 14.50
CA ASN A 51 21.54 16.41 14.81
C ASN A 51 20.83 17.12 13.65
N PHE A 52 21.21 16.81 12.41
CA PHE A 52 20.54 17.35 11.22
C PHE A 52 19.09 16.89 11.15
N VAL A 53 18.85 15.58 11.32
CA VAL A 53 17.50 15.01 11.31
C VAL A 53 16.66 15.57 12.47
N ASP A 54 17.23 15.67 13.67
CA ASP A 54 16.54 16.26 14.84
C ASP A 54 16.15 17.73 14.59
N SER A 55 16.98 18.50 13.88
CA SER A 55 16.70 19.88 13.51
C SER A 55 15.54 20.00 12.49
N CYS A 56 15.43 19.05 11.56
CA CYS A 56 14.34 18.98 10.59
C CYS A 56 13.01 18.56 11.25
N LEU A 57 13.07 17.63 12.22
CA LEU A 57 11.91 16.99 12.83
C LEU A 57 11.44 17.68 14.12
N VAL A 58 11.49 19.00 14.17
CA VAL A 58 10.87 19.79 15.25
C VAL A 58 9.36 19.87 15.02
N LYS A 59 8.56 19.34 15.96
CA LYS A 59 7.09 19.30 15.87
C LYS A 59 6.47 20.70 15.81
N ASN A 60 6.92 21.60 16.68
CA ASN A 60 6.45 22.98 16.67
C ASN A 60 7.04 23.72 15.45
N TYR A 61 6.19 24.09 14.50
CA TYR A 61 6.61 24.76 13.28
C TYR A 61 7.27 26.13 13.54
N MET A 62 6.88 26.83 14.62
CA MET A 62 7.47 28.13 15.02
C MET A 62 8.92 28.00 15.52
N HIS A 63 9.28 26.83 16.06
CA HIS A 63 10.63 26.56 16.56
C HIS A 63 11.51 25.86 15.52
N ARG A 64 10.95 25.52 14.35
CA ARG A 64 11.70 24.85 13.30
C ARG A 64 12.63 25.85 12.62
N PRO A 65 13.92 25.52 12.41
CA PRO A 65 14.85 26.40 11.72
C PRO A 65 14.37 26.67 10.28
N VAL A 66 14.70 27.83 9.74
CA VAL A 66 14.49 28.15 8.33
C VAL A 66 15.57 27.49 7.46
N THR A 67 15.31 27.40 6.16
CA THR A 67 16.21 26.76 5.18
C THR A 67 17.63 27.33 5.22
N GLU A 68 17.78 28.65 5.34
CA GLU A 68 19.10 29.30 5.40
C GLU A 68 19.95 28.85 6.60
N THR A 69 19.31 28.61 7.75
CA THR A 69 19.98 28.08 8.94
C THR A 69 20.38 26.63 8.73
N LEU A 70 19.51 25.84 8.09
CA LEU A 70 19.76 24.43 7.84
C LEU A 70 20.88 24.20 6.82
N LEU A 71 21.02 25.06 5.81
CA LEU A 71 22.13 25.03 4.85
C LEU A 71 23.51 25.25 5.51
N LYS A 72 23.54 25.99 6.62
CA LYS A 72 24.76 26.23 7.42
C LYS A 72 25.05 25.08 8.40
N HIS A 73 24.17 24.09 8.52
CA HIS A 73 24.34 22.97 9.43
C HIS A 73 25.57 22.13 9.04
N SER A 74 26.37 21.72 10.03
CA SER A 74 27.65 21.01 9.83
C SER A 74 27.55 19.74 8.95
N PHE A 75 26.40 19.07 8.96
CA PHE A 75 26.14 17.90 8.10
C PHE A 75 26.10 18.25 6.60
N ILE A 76 25.56 19.42 6.25
CA ILE A 76 25.42 19.89 4.87
C ILE A 76 26.66 20.67 4.43
N ARG A 77 27.11 21.60 5.28
CA ARG A 77 28.21 22.51 4.97
C ARG A 77 29.57 21.81 4.89
N ASP A 78 29.87 20.89 5.80
CA ASP A 78 31.21 20.30 5.92
C ASP A 78 31.38 19.04 5.07
N MET A 79 30.82 19.00 3.85
CA MET A 79 30.88 17.82 2.98
C MET A 79 32.25 17.71 2.29
N GLN A 80 33.17 16.95 2.88
CA GLN A 80 34.55 16.86 2.36
C GLN A 80 34.69 15.98 1.10
N ASN A 81 33.85 14.96 0.95
CA ASN A 81 33.99 13.95 -0.11
C ASN A 81 33.04 14.18 -1.29
N GLU A 82 32.60 15.41 -1.54
CA GLU A 82 31.59 15.73 -2.56
C GLU A 82 31.92 15.16 -3.94
N ARG A 83 33.15 15.42 -4.41
CA ARG A 83 33.60 14.95 -5.72
C ARG A 83 33.50 13.43 -5.84
N GLN A 84 33.94 12.71 -4.80
CA GLN A 84 33.93 11.25 -4.79
C GLN A 84 32.51 10.69 -4.73
N VAL A 85 31.62 11.31 -3.94
CA VAL A 85 30.20 10.94 -3.89
C VAL A 85 29.53 11.13 -5.26
N ARG A 86 29.80 12.24 -5.96
CA ARG A 86 29.28 12.48 -7.32
C ARG A 86 29.73 11.42 -8.31
N ILE A 87 30.99 10.99 -8.23
CA ILE A 87 31.53 9.89 -9.06
C ILE A 87 30.79 8.59 -8.74
N LEU A 88 30.67 8.22 -7.46
CA LEU A 88 29.96 7.00 -7.03
C LEU A 88 28.50 6.97 -7.49
N LEU A 89 27.81 8.12 -7.42
CA LEU A 89 26.44 8.26 -7.91
C LEU A 89 26.36 8.08 -9.42
N LYS A 90 27.27 8.71 -10.18
CA LYS A 90 27.35 8.54 -11.64
C LYS A 90 27.60 7.07 -12.01
N ASP A 91 28.58 6.43 -11.39
CA ASP A 91 28.91 5.02 -11.65
C ASP A 91 27.75 4.07 -11.29
N HIS A 92 26.99 4.39 -10.24
CA HIS A 92 25.79 3.64 -9.90
C HIS A 92 24.69 3.81 -10.97
N LEU A 93 24.43 5.05 -11.41
CA LEU A 93 23.44 5.34 -12.44
C LEU A 93 23.79 4.66 -13.77
N ASP A 94 25.05 4.71 -14.21
CA ASP A 94 25.50 4.10 -15.46
C ASP A 94 25.37 2.57 -15.43
N ARG A 95 25.68 1.92 -14.29
CA ARG A 95 25.46 0.48 -14.10
C ARG A 95 23.99 0.09 -14.13
N THR A 96 23.13 0.87 -13.48
CA THR A 96 21.68 0.62 -13.46
C THR A 96 21.06 0.81 -14.85
N ARG A 97 21.53 1.78 -15.64
CA ARG A 97 21.09 2.00 -17.03
C ARG A 97 21.49 0.85 -17.95
N LYS A 98 22.74 0.37 -17.89
CA LYS A 98 23.20 -0.76 -18.70
C LYS A 98 22.39 -2.04 -18.46
N LYS A 99 22.15 -2.38 -17.18
CA LYS A 99 21.32 -3.52 -16.80
C LYS A 99 19.85 -3.41 -17.24
N LYS A 100 19.35 -2.18 -17.45
CA LYS A 100 17.98 -1.95 -17.95
C LYS A 100 17.90 -2.07 -19.47
N GLY A 101 18.96 -1.68 -20.20
CA GLY A 101 19.03 -1.79 -21.67
C GLY A 101 19.13 -3.24 -22.17
N GLU A 102 19.79 -4.13 -21.43
CA GLU A 102 19.88 -5.57 -21.78
C GLU A 102 18.53 -6.32 -21.68
N LYS A 103 17.50 -5.72 -21.06
CA LYS A 103 16.17 -6.34 -20.90
C LYS A 103 15.19 -6.04 -22.03
N ASP A 104 15.51 -5.11 -22.93
CA ASP A 104 14.61 -4.67 -24.02
C ASP A 104 14.95 -5.33 -25.37
N GLU A 105 16.04 -6.12 -25.44
CA GLU A 105 16.54 -6.71 -26.70
C GLU A 105 15.97 -8.11 -27.03
N THR A 106 15.04 -8.61 -26.21
CA THR A 106 14.37 -9.88 -26.45
C THR A 106 12.88 -9.69 -26.33
N GLU A 107 12.18 -9.42 -27.44
CA GLU A 107 10.79 -9.85 -27.72
C GLU A 107 10.17 -9.04 -28.89
N TYR A 108 10.32 -9.54 -30.12
CA TYR A 108 9.18 -9.82 -31.02
C TYR A 108 9.72 -10.61 -32.23
N GLU A 109 9.66 -11.94 -32.17
CA GLU A 109 9.70 -12.74 -33.40
C GLU A 109 8.39 -12.48 -34.14
N TYR A 110 8.49 -11.86 -35.32
CA TYR A 110 7.38 -11.76 -36.26
C TYR A 110 7.03 -13.18 -36.71
N SER A 111 6.08 -13.83 -36.02
CA SER A 111 5.41 -15.01 -36.53
C SER A 111 4.48 -14.54 -37.65
N GLY A 112 5.04 -14.36 -38.83
CA GLY A 112 4.29 -14.10 -40.06
C GLY A 112 3.38 -15.28 -40.35
N SER A 113 2.09 -15.08 -40.16
CA SER A 113 1.05 -15.92 -40.75
C SER A 113 0.46 -15.14 -41.93
N GLU A 114 1.18 -15.19 -43.04
CA GLU A 114 0.63 -15.00 -44.38
C GLU A 114 0.01 -16.33 -44.84
N GLU A 115 -1.10 -16.25 -45.62
CA GLU A 115 -1.93 -17.34 -46.20
C GLU A 115 -2.86 -18.11 -45.21
N GLU A 116 -4.17 -18.32 -45.43
CA GLU A 116 -5.11 -18.22 -46.55
C GLU A 116 -6.55 -18.08 -45.98
N GLY A 117 -7.52 -17.70 -46.83
CA GLY A 117 -8.89 -18.23 -46.71
C GLY A 117 -9.99 -17.22 -46.41
N ASP A 118 -10.45 -16.54 -47.46
CA ASP A 118 -11.75 -15.90 -47.53
C ASP A 118 -12.84 -17.00 -47.49
N GLU A 119 -13.28 -17.41 -46.31
CA GLU A 119 -14.48 -18.24 -46.13
C GLU A 119 -15.41 -17.63 -45.06
N LEU A 120 -16.42 -16.95 -45.59
CA LEU A 120 -17.67 -16.56 -44.94
C LEU A 120 -18.20 -17.70 -44.05
N ASN A 121 -18.09 -17.53 -42.73
CA ASN A 121 -18.94 -18.22 -41.77
C ASN A 121 -19.71 -17.16 -40.96
N GLU A 122 -20.92 -16.86 -41.44
CA GLU A 122 -21.99 -16.25 -40.66
C GLU A 122 -22.46 -17.28 -39.61
N ASP A 123 -21.75 -17.39 -38.50
CA ASP A 123 -22.30 -17.99 -37.28
C ASP A 123 -22.11 -17.02 -36.12
N GLU A 124 -23.13 -16.97 -35.29
CA GLU A 124 -23.55 -15.84 -34.48
C GLU A 124 -22.40 -15.15 -33.71
N GLY A 125 -22.07 -13.92 -34.11
CA GLY A 125 -21.21 -13.05 -33.35
C GLY A 125 -21.74 -12.91 -31.92
N GLU A 126 -20.94 -13.34 -30.94
CA GLU A 126 -21.28 -13.15 -29.53
C GLU A 126 -21.66 -11.68 -29.29
N PRO A 127 -22.82 -11.41 -28.66
CA PRO A 127 -23.26 -10.05 -28.46
C PRO A 127 -22.23 -9.31 -27.62
N SER A 128 -21.70 -8.23 -28.21
CA SER A 128 -20.82 -7.27 -27.55
C SER A 128 -21.33 -6.97 -26.14
N SER A 129 -20.48 -7.13 -25.11
CA SER A 129 -20.79 -6.95 -23.69
C SER A 129 -21.10 -5.50 -23.27
N ILE A 130 -21.66 -4.69 -24.18
CA ILE A 130 -21.94 -3.27 -23.97
C ILE A 130 -23.30 -3.02 -23.27
N VAL A 131 -24.08 -4.07 -23.01
CA VAL A 131 -25.28 -3.97 -22.17
C VAL A 131 -24.95 -4.23 -20.70
N ASN A 132 -24.90 -3.16 -19.92
CA ASN A 132 -24.82 -3.22 -18.46
C ASN A 132 -26.15 -3.75 -17.89
N LEU A 133 -26.30 -5.07 -17.79
CA LEU A 133 -27.33 -5.68 -16.94
C LEU A 133 -26.93 -5.52 -15.46
N PRO A 134 -27.86 -5.13 -14.56
CA PRO A 134 -27.54 -4.93 -13.15
C PRO A 134 -27.21 -6.27 -12.49
N GLY A 135 -25.91 -6.56 -12.36
CA GLY A 135 -25.40 -7.78 -11.73
C GLY A 135 -24.19 -8.40 -12.42
N GLU A 136 -23.95 -8.08 -13.70
CA GLU A 136 -22.96 -8.79 -14.52
C GLU A 136 -21.87 -7.87 -15.11
N SER A 137 -21.41 -6.89 -14.33
CA SER A 137 -20.20 -6.16 -14.71
C SER A 137 -19.02 -7.13 -14.76
N THR A 138 -18.34 -7.19 -15.90
CA THR A 138 -17.05 -7.89 -16.07
C THR A 138 -16.07 -7.51 -14.97
N LEU A 139 -16.06 -6.23 -14.55
CA LEU A 139 -15.26 -5.75 -13.42
C LEU A 139 -15.63 -6.41 -12.09
N ARG A 140 -16.92 -6.70 -11.86
CA ARG A 140 -17.35 -7.39 -10.64
C ARG A 140 -16.96 -8.88 -10.67
N ARG A 141 -17.06 -9.52 -11.84
CA ARG A 141 -16.64 -10.92 -12.06
C ARG A 141 -15.12 -11.07 -11.89
N GLU A 142 -14.35 -10.14 -12.46
CA GLU A 142 -12.89 -10.08 -12.32
C GLU A 142 -12.45 -9.77 -10.88
N PHE A 143 -13.14 -8.86 -10.19
CA PHE A 143 -12.89 -8.56 -8.79
C PHE A 143 -13.12 -9.77 -7.87
N LEU A 144 -14.19 -10.54 -8.10
CA LEU A 144 -14.47 -11.79 -7.36
C LEU A 144 -13.45 -12.89 -7.66
N ARG A 145 -13.01 -13.02 -8.92
CA ARG A 145 -11.97 -13.98 -9.34
C ARG A 145 -10.64 -13.69 -8.66
N LEU A 146 -10.19 -12.43 -8.68
CA LEU A 146 -8.96 -12.00 -8.01
C LEU A 146 -9.01 -12.17 -6.49
N GLN A 147 -10.20 -12.09 -5.88
CA GLN A 147 -10.39 -12.34 -4.45
C GLN A 147 -10.25 -13.83 -4.10
N GLN A 148 -10.68 -14.73 -5.00
CA GLN A 148 -10.50 -16.17 -4.86
C GLN A 148 -9.07 -16.62 -5.15
N GLU A 149 -8.38 -16.01 -6.11
CA GLU A 149 -6.99 -16.33 -6.46
C GLU A 149 -6.00 -15.88 -5.38
N ASN A 150 -6.27 -14.76 -4.70
CA ASN A 150 -5.46 -14.34 -3.54
C ASN A 150 -5.69 -15.21 -2.30
N LYS A 151 -6.86 -15.87 -2.20
CA LYS A 151 -7.20 -16.82 -1.13
C LYS A 151 -6.46 -18.16 -1.29
N SER A 152 -6.08 -18.55 -2.51
CA SER A 152 -5.37 -19.80 -2.79
C SER A 152 -3.84 -19.69 -2.74
N ARG A 153 -3.27 -18.47 -2.79
CA ARG A 153 -1.81 -18.23 -2.82
C ARG A 153 -1.15 -17.91 -1.48
N SER A 154 -1.91 -17.77 -0.39
CA SER A 154 -1.36 -17.37 0.90
C SER A 154 -1.69 -18.36 2.00
N ASP A 155 -0.93 -19.45 2.12
CA ASP A 155 -0.73 -20.16 3.40
C ASP A 155 0.53 -21.06 3.41
N PRO A 156 1.45 -20.86 4.38
CA PRO A 156 2.30 -21.92 4.91
C PRO A 156 1.55 -22.80 5.94
N PRO A 157 1.89 -24.08 6.13
CA PRO A 157 0.94 -25.11 6.58
C PRO A 157 0.65 -25.21 8.10
N CYS A 158 0.73 -24.14 8.91
CA CYS A 158 0.69 -24.31 10.38
C CYS A 158 -0.29 -23.41 11.18
N LEU A 159 -0.91 -22.38 10.59
CA LEU A 159 -1.76 -21.42 11.36
C LEU A 159 -3.27 -21.50 11.06
N GLN A 160 -3.70 -22.33 10.12
CA GLN A 160 -5.09 -22.39 9.63
C GLN A 160 -6.17 -22.81 10.66
N PRO A 161 -5.95 -23.75 11.62
CA PRO A 161 -7.04 -24.25 12.47
C PRO A 161 -7.58 -23.20 13.46
N LEU A 162 -6.68 -22.40 14.04
CA LEU A 162 -7.05 -21.42 15.08
C LEU A 162 -7.84 -20.24 14.50
N GLN A 163 -7.47 -19.78 13.30
CA GLN A 163 -8.14 -18.66 12.64
C GLN A 163 -9.54 -19.05 12.13
N HIS A 164 -9.70 -20.27 11.59
CA HIS A 164 -11.01 -20.80 11.20
C HIS A 164 -11.94 -21.02 12.40
N GLN A 165 -11.41 -21.47 13.54
CA GLN A 165 -12.20 -21.63 14.77
C GLN A 165 -12.71 -20.29 15.30
N GLN A 166 -11.86 -19.26 15.26
CA GLN A 166 -12.23 -17.92 15.71
C GLN A 166 -13.27 -17.27 14.77
N GLN A 167 -13.16 -17.46 13.46
CA GLN A 167 -14.16 -17.00 12.49
C GLN A 167 -15.50 -17.72 12.67
N LYS A 168 -15.51 -19.05 12.80
CA LYS A 168 -16.74 -19.81 13.08
C LYS A 168 -17.40 -19.36 14.38
N HIS A 169 -16.62 -19.08 15.42
CA HIS A 169 -17.15 -18.59 16.68
C HIS A 169 -17.82 -17.21 16.51
N GLN A 170 -17.18 -16.31 15.77
CA GLN A 170 -17.71 -14.97 15.48
C GLN A 170 -18.97 -15.01 14.61
N GLU A 171 -19.03 -15.90 13.62
CA GLU A 171 -20.21 -16.10 12.77
C GLU A 171 -21.38 -16.69 13.54
N ASN A 172 -21.13 -17.70 14.39
CA ASN A 172 -22.16 -18.28 15.26
C ASN A 172 -22.71 -17.24 16.25
N TYR A 173 -21.86 -16.40 16.82
CA TYR A 173 -22.28 -15.31 17.70
C TYR A 173 -23.15 -14.28 16.96
N LYS A 174 -22.75 -13.87 15.76
CA LYS A 174 -23.58 -12.98 14.92
C LYS A 174 -24.94 -13.60 14.58
N ARG A 175 -24.98 -14.90 14.28
CA ARG A 175 -26.22 -15.61 13.96
C ARG A 175 -27.17 -15.65 15.16
N GLN A 176 -26.67 -15.98 16.35
CA GLN A 176 -27.47 -15.94 17.58
C GLN A 176 -28.05 -14.56 17.85
N LEU A 177 -27.25 -13.50 17.69
CA LEU A 177 -27.72 -12.13 17.93
C LEU A 177 -28.85 -11.72 16.98
N LEU A 178 -28.79 -12.19 15.72
CA LEU A 178 -29.83 -11.94 14.72
C LEU A 178 -31.11 -12.71 15.03
N GLU A 179 -30.99 -13.98 15.43
CA GLU A 179 -32.13 -14.81 15.85
C GLU A 179 -32.83 -14.23 17.08
N GLU A 180 -32.08 -13.78 18.08
CA GLU A 180 -32.61 -13.15 19.29
C GLU A 180 -33.31 -11.82 18.98
N ARG A 181 -32.74 -11.02 18.07
CA ARG A 181 -33.38 -9.80 17.57
C ARG A 181 -34.70 -10.10 16.87
N GLN A 182 -34.75 -11.13 16.02
CA GLN A 182 -35.97 -11.53 15.34
C GLN A 182 -37.04 -12.02 16.32
N LYS A 183 -36.67 -12.80 17.34
CA LYS A 183 -37.60 -13.24 18.39
C LYS A 183 -38.22 -12.05 19.14
N ARG A 184 -37.41 -11.06 19.54
CA ARG A 184 -37.93 -9.82 20.16
C ARG A 184 -38.90 -9.08 19.26
N ILE A 185 -38.63 -9.01 17.96
CA ILE A 185 -39.53 -8.36 16.98
C ILE A 185 -40.85 -9.13 16.88
N VAL A 186 -40.81 -10.46 16.81
CA VAL A 186 -42.02 -11.30 16.73
C VAL A 186 -42.84 -11.20 18.02
N GLU A 187 -42.18 -11.21 19.17
CA GLU A 187 -42.83 -11.06 20.48
C GLU A 187 -43.51 -9.69 20.62
N GLN A 188 -42.84 -8.60 20.23
CA GLN A 188 -43.46 -7.27 20.19
C GLN A 188 -44.66 -7.22 19.23
N LYS A 189 -44.61 -7.90 18.09
CA LYS A 189 -45.74 -7.99 17.15
C LYS A 189 -46.91 -8.79 17.73
N LEU A 190 -46.65 -9.89 18.42
CA LEU A 190 -47.67 -10.71 19.09
C LEU A 190 -48.34 -9.94 20.24
N GLN A 191 -47.56 -9.23 21.06
CA GLN A 191 -48.11 -8.38 22.13
C GLN A 191 -49.00 -7.27 21.57
N ARG A 192 -48.58 -6.62 20.46
CA ARG A 192 -49.42 -5.63 19.77
C ARG A 192 -50.72 -6.22 19.27
N LYS A 193 -50.67 -7.36 18.60
CA LYS A 193 -51.86 -8.04 18.08
C LYS A 193 -52.84 -8.43 19.20
N LYS A 194 -52.33 -8.85 20.36
CA LYS A 194 -53.14 -9.24 21.53
C LYS A 194 -53.81 -8.06 22.26
N LEU A 195 -53.41 -6.83 21.95
CA LEU A 195 -54.04 -5.60 22.44
C LEU A 195 -55.08 -5.04 21.45
N GLU A 196 -55.12 -5.57 20.22
CA GLU A 196 -56.03 -5.16 19.14
C GLU A 196 -57.26 -6.08 18.99
N ASP A 197 -57.25 -7.27 19.61
CA ASP A 197 -58.39 -8.20 19.79
C ASP A 197 -59.03 -8.01 21.19
#